data_AF-A0A401ZJG2-F1
#
_entry.id   AF-A0A401ZJG2-F1
#
_cell.length_a   1.000
_cell.length_b   1.000
_cell.length_c   1.000
_cell.angle_alpha   90.00
_cell.angle_beta   90.00
_cell.angle_gamma   90.00
#
_symmetry.space_group_name_H-M   'P 1'
#
loop_
_entity.id
_entity.type
_entity.pdbx_description
1 polymer ?
#
loop_
_entity_poly.entity_id
_entity_poly.type
_entity_poly.pdbx_seq_one_letter_code
_entity_poly.pdbx_strand_id
1 'polypeptide(L)'
;MSIIAIMAWVLLVSVGHAASRTAPEIGDSPRSSQLPDTHALIVNSGSTNTCPYTIDVALNSFATYTVCQRHGSGTLDVPQTISFFDHVLKATPLDHLPYKPCLKPISYATETTVDYAQQKSPDISCPSHDSRVTQLYDDAVSIQHALGFSTIRRPQSLPLKTVEIPDARNMVAPRYGKQTFAPHPLPRTITSPYGRGAFWA
;
A
#
# COMPACT_ATOMS: atom_id res chain seq x y z
N MET A 1 -32.82 51.95 -6.56
CA MET A 1 -31.96 53.17 -6.63
C MET A 1 -31.47 53.47 -5.22
N SER A 2 -30.16 53.43 -4.99
CA SER A 2 -29.35 53.90 -3.84
C SER A 2 -28.00 53.15 -3.93
N ILE A 3 -26.88 53.65 -4.47
CA ILE A 3 -26.09 54.89 -4.33
C ILE A 3 -25.34 54.99 -2.98
N ILE A 4 -24.02 54.70 -3.09
CA ILE A 4 -22.85 55.24 -2.34
C ILE A 4 -22.57 54.73 -0.92
N ALA A 5 -21.39 54.10 -0.74
CA ALA A 5 -20.29 54.70 0.04
C ALA A 5 -18.99 53.86 -0.04
N ILE A 6 -17.99 54.47 -0.68
CA ILE A 6 -16.58 54.09 -0.74
C ILE A 6 -15.93 54.42 0.61
N MET A 7 -15.10 53.53 1.17
CA MET A 7 -14.03 53.93 2.09
C MET A 7 -12.88 52.92 1.97
N ALA A 8 -11.94 53.28 1.10
CA ALA A 8 -10.62 52.70 1.04
C ALA A 8 -9.85 53.05 2.31
N TRP A 9 -9.23 52.06 2.95
CA TRP A 9 -8.15 52.28 3.91
C TRP A 9 -6.94 51.48 3.46
N VAL A 10 -6.07 52.19 2.74
CA VAL A 10 -4.68 51.82 2.50
C VAL A 10 -3.90 52.26 3.73
N LEU A 11 -3.34 51.33 4.48
CA LEU A 11 -2.25 51.61 5.43
C LEU A 11 -1.08 50.68 5.13
N LEU A 12 -0.14 51.25 4.40
CA LEU A 12 1.27 50.88 4.34
C LEU A 12 1.90 51.07 5.73
N VAL A 13 2.45 50.02 6.35
CA VAL A 13 3.40 50.19 7.46
C VAL A 13 4.50 49.11 7.41
N SER A 14 5.70 49.62 7.12
CA SER A 14 7.06 49.27 7.59
C SER A 14 7.72 47.91 7.33
N VAL A 15 8.80 48.04 6.57
CA VAL A 15 10.08 47.31 6.55
C VAL A 15 10.69 47.11 7.96
N GLY A 16 11.32 45.93 8.20
CA GLY A 16 12.58 45.88 8.95
C GLY A 16 12.84 44.69 9.88
N HIS A 17 13.96 44.00 9.59
CA HIS A 17 14.86 43.26 10.50
C HIS A 17 14.44 41.88 11.03
N ALA A 18 15.16 40.82 10.63
CA ALA A 18 16.42 40.40 11.27
C ALA A 18 16.83 39.02 10.76
N ALA A 19 18.08 38.89 10.33
CA ALA A 19 18.68 37.64 9.89
C ALA A 19 18.81 36.66 11.07
N SER A 20 18.12 35.52 11.02
CA SER A 20 18.47 34.34 11.80
C SER A 20 19.22 33.36 10.91
N ARG A 21 20.49 33.13 11.24
CA ARG A 21 21.28 32.02 10.70
C ARG A 21 20.84 30.75 11.42
N THR A 22 20.22 29.83 10.69
CA THR A 22 20.09 28.44 11.10
C THR A 22 20.76 27.60 10.02
N ALA A 23 21.81 26.88 10.41
CA ALA A 23 22.53 25.93 9.57
C ALA A 23 21.76 24.58 9.54
N PRO A 24 22.21 23.59 8.75
CA PRO A 24 21.48 22.99 7.64
C PRO A 24 20.70 21.71 8.04
N GLU A 25 19.48 21.55 7.54
CA GLU A 25 18.89 20.23 7.35
C GLU A 25 18.92 19.88 5.86
N ILE A 26 19.99 19.19 5.46
CA ILE A 26 20.01 18.40 4.23
C ILE A 26 19.13 17.19 4.52
N GLY A 27 17.86 17.35 4.16
CA GLY A 27 16.84 16.33 4.22
C GLY A 27 15.71 16.75 3.29
N ASP A 28 16.04 17.03 2.03
CA ASP A 28 15.08 17.07 0.92
C ASP A 28 14.49 15.66 0.80
N SER A 29 13.56 15.35 1.71
CA SER A 29 12.55 14.33 1.52
C SER A 29 11.90 14.64 0.16
N PRO A 30 11.79 13.66 -0.75
CA PRO A 30 11.37 13.93 -2.12
C PRO A 30 10.07 14.74 -2.07
N ARG A 31 10.18 16.02 -2.46
CA ARG A 31 9.04 16.91 -2.64
C ARG A 31 7.99 16.09 -3.36
N SER A 32 6.88 15.86 -2.67
CA SER A 32 5.62 15.45 -3.28
C SER A 32 5.44 16.35 -4.49
N SER A 33 5.78 15.82 -5.68
CA SER A 33 5.64 16.51 -6.94
C SER A 33 4.22 17.06 -6.97
N GLN A 34 4.08 18.36 -7.21
CA GLN A 34 2.77 19.00 -7.35
C GLN A 34 2.05 18.34 -8.52
N LEU A 35 1.33 17.26 -8.24
CA LEU A 35 0.42 16.68 -9.20
C LEU A 35 -0.71 17.68 -9.38
N PRO A 36 -1.05 18.02 -10.64
CA PRO A 36 -2.28 18.75 -10.87
C PRO A 36 -3.44 17.95 -10.27
N ASP A 37 -4.49 18.63 -9.80
CA ASP A 37 -5.70 18.01 -9.19
C ASP A 37 -6.46 17.05 -10.14
N THR A 38 -5.86 16.74 -11.29
CA THR A 38 -6.27 15.76 -12.28
C THR A 38 -5.65 14.38 -12.08
N HIS A 39 -4.76 14.22 -11.09
CA HIS A 39 -4.06 12.97 -10.77
C HIS A 39 -4.22 12.59 -9.31
N ALA A 40 -4.37 11.29 -9.05
CA ALA A 40 -4.29 10.71 -7.71
C ALA A 40 -3.28 9.56 -7.71
N LEU A 41 -2.42 9.50 -6.68
CA LEU A 41 -1.46 8.42 -6.50
C LEU A 41 -1.99 7.39 -5.52
N ILE A 42 -1.88 6.12 -5.88
CA ILE A 42 -2.01 4.99 -4.96
C ILE A 42 -0.61 4.48 -4.67
N VAL A 43 -0.21 4.49 -3.41
CA VAL A 43 1.13 4.05 -2.98
C VAL A 43 1.00 2.87 -2.04
N ASN A 44 1.69 1.77 -2.35
CA ASN A 44 1.83 0.62 -1.45
C ASN A 44 3.30 0.41 -1.09
N SER A 45 3.60 0.34 0.21
CA SER A 45 4.97 0.23 0.71
C SER A 45 5.64 -1.14 0.47
N GLY A 46 4.88 -2.16 0.05
CA GLY A 46 5.38 -3.53 -0.11
C GLY A 46 5.69 -4.20 1.23
N SER A 47 6.33 -5.37 1.18
CA SER A 47 6.74 -6.14 2.35
C SER A 47 7.97 -6.98 2.06
N THR A 48 8.32 -7.92 2.95
CA THR A 48 9.35 -8.93 2.66
C THR A 48 8.97 -9.81 1.45
N ASN A 49 7.67 -10.08 1.28
CA ASN A 49 7.18 -11.02 0.27
C ASN A 49 6.53 -10.33 -0.94
N THR A 50 6.25 -9.03 -0.83
CA THR A 50 5.65 -8.22 -1.90
C THR A 50 6.53 -7.03 -2.26
N CYS A 51 6.52 -6.63 -3.51
CA CYS A 51 7.16 -5.41 -3.96
C CYS A 51 6.30 -4.19 -3.61
N PRO A 52 6.94 -3.05 -3.31
CA PRO A 52 6.24 -1.78 -3.32
C PRO A 52 5.75 -1.47 -4.72
N TYR A 53 4.67 -0.70 -4.80
CA TYR A 53 4.20 -0.13 -6.04
C TYR A 53 3.63 1.27 -5.86
N THR A 54 3.63 2.04 -6.94
CA THR A 54 2.94 3.32 -7.06
C THR A 54 2.13 3.30 -8.34
N ILE A 55 0.87 3.72 -8.28
CA ILE A 55 -0.01 3.88 -9.44
C ILE A 55 -0.39 5.37 -9.49
N ASP A 56 -0.12 6.02 -10.60
CA ASP A 56 -0.60 7.36 -10.93
C ASP A 56 -1.81 7.23 -11.84
N VAL A 57 -2.99 7.61 -11.33
CA VAL A 57 -4.26 7.53 -12.04
C VAL A 57 -4.66 8.94 -12.46
N ALA A 58 -4.83 9.15 -13.76
CA ALA A 58 -5.32 10.41 -14.31
C ALA A 58 -6.83 10.38 -14.56
N LEU A 59 -7.50 11.54 -14.46
CA LEU A 59 -8.94 11.68 -14.71
C LEU A 59 -9.40 11.21 -16.10
N ASN A 60 -8.50 11.18 -17.09
CA ASN A 60 -8.78 10.67 -18.44
C ASN A 60 -8.73 9.15 -18.55
N SER A 61 -8.74 8.43 -17.42
CA SER A 61 -8.67 6.95 -17.31
C SER A 61 -7.35 6.35 -17.77
N PHE A 62 -6.32 7.14 -18.03
CA PHE A 62 -4.96 6.63 -18.22
C PHE A 62 -4.27 6.47 -16.87
N ALA A 63 -3.54 5.37 -16.69
CA ALA A 63 -2.76 5.13 -15.49
C ALA A 63 -1.34 4.68 -15.83
N THR A 64 -0.37 5.19 -15.08
CA THR A 64 1.01 4.68 -15.09
C THR A 64 1.31 4.04 -13.74
N TYR A 65 2.19 3.05 -13.72
CA TYR A 65 2.56 2.40 -12.48
C TYR A 65 4.03 2.03 -12.46
N THR A 66 4.58 1.94 -11.25
CA THR A 66 5.90 1.40 -10.97
C THR A 66 5.77 0.28 -9.95
N VAL A 67 6.25 -0.93 -10.26
CA VAL A 67 6.23 -2.10 -9.37
C VAL A 67 7.58 -2.79 -9.41
N CYS A 68 8.20 -3.06 -8.25
CA CYS A 68 9.55 -3.65 -8.17
C CYS A 68 10.61 -2.93 -9.06
N GLN A 69 10.56 -1.60 -9.20
CA GLN A 69 11.41 -0.81 -10.12
C GLN A 69 11.13 -1.03 -11.62
N ARG A 70 10.03 -1.69 -11.98
CA ARG A 70 9.55 -1.82 -13.36
C ARG A 70 8.43 -0.84 -13.59
N HIS A 71 8.49 -0.13 -14.71
CA HIS A 71 7.44 0.80 -15.11
C HIS A 71 6.47 0.11 -16.07
N GLY A 72 5.21 0.51 -15.99
CA GLY A 72 4.16 0.11 -16.92
C GLY A 72 3.08 1.16 -17.01
N SER A 73 2.14 0.95 -17.92
CA SER A 73 0.97 1.81 -18.09
C SER A 73 -0.21 0.99 -18.59
N GLY A 74 -1.39 1.54 -18.46
CA GLY A 74 -2.64 0.95 -18.92
C GLY A 74 -3.76 1.98 -18.97
N THR A 75 -4.88 1.57 -19.55
CA THR A 75 -6.11 2.34 -19.54
C THR A 75 -7.11 1.62 -18.65
N LEU A 76 -7.72 2.36 -17.74
CA LEU A 76 -8.78 1.88 -16.85
C LEU A 76 -10.14 2.06 -17.52
N ASP A 77 -11.13 1.31 -17.06
CA ASP A 77 -12.50 1.55 -17.46
C ASP A 77 -12.97 2.92 -16.94
N VAL A 78 -13.68 3.67 -17.77
CA VAL A 78 -14.16 5.02 -17.43
C VAL A 78 -15.01 5.02 -16.16
N PRO A 79 -15.98 4.09 -15.96
CA PRO A 79 -16.75 4.02 -14.72
C PRO A 79 -15.89 3.79 -13.48
N GLN A 80 -14.83 2.98 -13.60
CA GLN A 80 -13.90 2.70 -12.50
C GLN A 80 -13.12 3.95 -12.12
N THR A 81 -12.63 4.70 -13.11
CA THR A 81 -11.91 5.97 -12.88
C THR A 81 -12.83 7.01 -12.22
N ILE A 82 -14.06 7.16 -12.72
CA ILE A 82 -15.04 8.09 -12.14
C ILE A 82 -15.36 7.71 -10.69
N SER A 83 -15.59 6.42 -10.42
CA SER A 83 -15.87 5.92 -9.06
C SER A 83 -14.71 6.22 -8.11
N PHE A 84 -13.48 5.95 -8.54
CA PHE A 84 -12.29 6.22 -7.73
C PHE A 84 -12.16 7.70 -7.38
N PHE A 85 -12.26 8.61 -8.34
CA PHE A 85 -12.17 10.04 -8.06
C PHE A 85 -13.35 10.57 -7.24
N ASP A 86 -14.55 10.03 -7.41
CA ASP A 86 -15.71 10.37 -6.56
C ASP A 86 -15.47 9.95 -5.09
N HIS A 87 -14.92 8.76 -4.84
CA HIS A 87 -14.54 8.32 -3.50
C HIS A 87 -13.40 9.15 -2.92
N VAL A 88 -12.38 9.51 -3.71
CA VAL A 88 -11.30 10.43 -3.28
C VAL A 88 -11.87 11.77 -2.85
N LEU A 89 -12.75 12.38 -3.65
CA LEU A 89 -13.38 13.67 -3.33
C LEU A 89 -14.23 13.60 -2.06
N LYS A 90 -15.03 12.53 -1.89
CA LYS A 90 -15.82 12.31 -0.66
C LYS A 90 -14.98 12.03 0.58
N ALA A 91 -13.77 11.51 0.38
CA ALA A 91 -12.80 11.25 1.43
C ALA A 91 -12.02 12.51 1.85
N THR A 92 -12.09 13.61 1.09
CA THR A 92 -11.40 14.86 1.46
C THR A 92 -12.02 15.50 2.73
N PRO A 93 -11.19 16.07 3.62
CA PRO A 93 -9.74 16.09 3.55
C PRO A 93 -9.11 14.72 3.93
N LEU A 94 -8.17 14.23 3.12
CA LEU A 94 -7.65 12.84 3.20
C LEU A 94 -6.88 12.56 4.49
N ASP A 95 -6.21 13.59 5.03
CA ASP A 95 -5.45 13.53 6.28
C ASP A 95 -6.35 13.43 7.53
N HIS A 96 -7.64 13.75 7.41
CA HIS A 96 -8.63 13.58 8.48
C HIS A 96 -9.42 12.27 8.40
N LEU A 97 -9.05 11.34 7.50
CA LEU A 97 -9.65 10.02 7.51
C LEU A 97 -9.37 9.31 8.83
N PRO A 98 -10.34 8.56 9.39
CA PRO A 98 -10.13 7.87 10.64
C PRO A 98 -9.06 6.79 10.47
N TYR A 99 -7.99 6.92 11.24
CA TYR A 99 -6.91 5.94 11.28
C TYR A 99 -7.01 5.11 12.55
N LYS A 100 -7.11 3.78 12.37
CA LYS A 100 -6.94 2.83 13.46
C LYS A 100 -5.76 1.91 13.12
N PRO A 101 -4.64 1.97 13.86
CA PRO A 101 -3.55 1.04 13.63
C PRO A 101 -4.06 -0.39 13.84
N CYS A 102 -3.77 -1.25 12.87
CA CYS A 102 -4.09 -2.66 12.94
C CYS A 102 -2.80 -3.48 13.04
N LEU A 103 -2.84 -4.57 13.81
CA LEU A 103 -1.68 -5.43 13.96
C LEU A 103 -1.42 -6.17 12.65
N LYS A 104 -0.30 -5.84 12.00
CA LYS A 104 0.19 -6.54 10.82
C LYS A 104 1.40 -7.39 11.19
N PRO A 105 1.51 -8.63 10.71
CA PRO A 105 2.74 -9.40 10.88
C PRO A 105 3.92 -8.65 10.28
N ILE A 106 5.05 -8.57 11.00
CA ILE A 106 6.23 -7.77 10.61
C ILE A 106 6.72 -8.10 9.18
N SER A 107 6.66 -9.37 8.78
CA SER A 107 7.10 -9.84 7.45
C SER A 107 6.11 -9.59 6.31
N TYR A 108 4.88 -9.17 6.62
CA TYR A 108 3.78 -8.98 5.68
C TYR A 108 3.10 -7.61 5.82
N ALA A 109 3.64 -6.74 6.67
CA ALA A 109 3.10 -5.41 6.88
C ALA A 109 3.33 -4.56 5.63
N THR A 110 2.25 -4.34 4.87
CA THR A 110 2.17 -3.35 3.81
C THR A 110 1.37 -2.16 4.31
N GLU A 111 1.67 -0.96 3.86
CA GLU A 111 0.82 0.23 4.04
C GLU A 111 0.35 0.66 2.65
N THR A 112 -0.92 1.02 2.53
CA THR A 112 -1.49 1.58 1.30
C THR A 112 -2.01 2.97 1.59
N THR A 113 -1.59 3.96 0.83
CA THR A 113 -2.04 5.36 0.97
C THR A 113 -2.51 5.90 -0.38
N VAL A 114 -3.36 6.91 -0.34
CA VAL A 114 -3.78 7.69 -1.49
C VAL A 114 -3.31 9.13 -1.32
N ASP A 115 -2.64 9.67 -2.33
CA ASP A 115 -2.23 11.07 -2.38
C ASP A 115 -3.06 11.80 -3.47
N TYR A 116 -3.71 12.90 -3.10
CA TYR A 116 -4.52 13.72 -4.01
C TYR A 116 -4.53 15.18 -3.54
N ALA A 117 -4.38 16.13 -4.47
CA ALA A 117 -4.44 17.57 -4.18
C ALA A 117 -3.58 18.00 -2.96
N GLN A 118 -2.34 17.50 -2.89
CA GLN A 118 -1.36 17.72 -1.80
C GLN A 118 -1.74 17.12 -0.43
N GLN A 119 -2.83 16.35 -0.36
CA GLN A 119 -3.24 15.64 0.84
C GLN A 119 -2.89 14.16 0.70
N LYS A 120 -2.57 13.54 1.83
CA LYS A 120 -2.20 12.13 1.92
C LYS A 120 -3.09 11.43 2.93
N SER A 121 -3.66 10.30 2.53
CA SER A 121 -4.45 9.48 3.44
C SER A 121 -3.55 8.80 4.49
N PRO A 122 -4.09 8.46 5.67
CA PRO A 122 -3.48 7.42 6.50
C PRO A 122 -3.50 6.08 5.76
N ASP A 123 -2.92 5.05 6.37
CA ASP A 123 -2.93 3.71 5.79
C ASP A 123 -4.36 3.14 5.70
N ILE A 124 -4.87 3.07 4.47
CA ILE A 124 -6.22 2.60 4.15
C ILE A 124 -6.31 1.08 4.06
N SER A 125 -5.20 0.35 4.19
CA SER A 125 -5.21 -1.13 4.18
C SER A 125 -5.57 -1.75 5.54
N CYS A 126 -5.73 -0.94 6.59
CA CYS A 126 -6.27 -1.41 7.85
C CYS A 126 -7.80 -1.41 7.85
N PRO A 127 -8.46 -2.42 8.45
CA PRO A 127 -9.91 -2.44 8.58
C PRO A 127 -10.45 -1.18 9.27
N SER A 128 -11.47 -0.56 8.67
CA SER A 128 -12.14 0.63 9.18
C SER A 128 -13.65 0.44 9.20
N HIS A 129 -14.34 1.14 10.11
CA HIS A 129 -15.81 1.26 10.10
C HIS A 129 -16.29 2.43 9.25
N ASP A 130 -15.38 3.26 8.74
CA ASP A 130 -15.68 4.37 7.84
C ASP A 130 -15.68 3.88 6.39
N SER A 131 -16.82 4.00 5.73
CA SER A 131 -17.00 3.55 4.36
C SER A 131 -16.05 4.22 3.38
N ARG A 132 -15.61 5.46 3.65
CA ARG A 132 -14.69 6.20 2.77
C ARG A 132 -13.33 5.52 2.72
N VAL A 133 -12.85 5.00 3.85
CA VAL A 133 -11.58 4.24 3.92
C VAL A 133 -11.71 2.92 3.18
N THR A 134 -12.81 2.19 3.41
CA THR A 134 -13.07 0.91 2.73
C THR A 134 -13.17 1.08 1.22
N GLN A 135 -13.92 2.08 0.75
CA GLN A 135 -14.09 2.37 -0.68
C GLN A 135 -12.76 2.71 -1.37
N LEU A 136 -11.92 3.55 -0.75
CA LEU A 136 -10.60 3.86 -1.30
C LEU A 136 -9.70 2.62 -1.41
N TYR A 137 -9.78 1.72 -0.42
CA TYR A 137 -9.01 0.48 -0.46
C TYR A 137 -9.52 -0.47 -1.55
N ASP A 138 -10.83 -0.63 -1.66
CA ASP A 138 -11.47 -1.46 -2.69
C ASP A 138 -11.14 -0.94 -4.09
N ASP A 139 -11.16 0.38 -4.31
CA ASP A 139 -10.74 1.01 -5.56
C ASP A 139 -9.26 0.75 -5.86
N ALA A 140 -8.38 0.90 -4.87
CA ALA A 140 -6.95 0.64 -5.03
C ALA A 140 -6.66 -0.80 -5.47
N VAL A 141 -7.35 -1.78 -4.87
CA VAL A 141 -7.25 -3.20 -5.22
C VAL A 141 -7.82 -3.45 -6.62
N SER A 142 -8.98 -2.86 -6.93
CA SER A 142 -9.64 -2.99 -8.23
C SER A 142 -8.78 -2.42 -9.37
N ILE A 143 -8.15 -1.25 -9.15
CA ILE A 143 -7.25 -0.60 -10.12
C ILE A 143 -5.98 -1.43 -10.32
N GLN A 144 -5.37 -1.94 -9.24
CA GLN A 144 -4.24 -2.86 -9.35
C GLN A 144 -4.61 -4.08 -10.21
N HIS A 145 -5.77 -4.69 -9.96
CA HIS A 145 -6.23 -5.86 -10.71
C HIS A 145 -6.46 -5.54 -12.20
N ALA A 146 -7.08 -4.39 -12.50
CA ALA A 146 -7.30 -3.92 -13.87
C ALA A 146 -5.98 -3.71 -14.65
N LEU A 147 -4.93 -3.23 -13.96
CA LEU A 147 -3.59 -3.05 -14.55
C LEU A 147 -2.79 -4.35 -14.69
N GLY A 148 -3.25 -5.45 -14.09
CA GLY A 148 -2.74 -6.80 -14.32
C GLY A 148 -1.31 -7.06 -13.86
N PHE A 149 -0.75 -6.24 -12.96
CA PHE A 149 0.61 -6.47 -12.44
C PHE A 149 0.61 -7.29 -11.14
N SER A 150 1.68 -8.07 -10.95
CA SER A 150 1.88 -8.85 -9.71
C SER A 150 2.87 -8.16 -8.79
N THR A 151 2.56 -8.13 -7.49
CA THR A 151 3.44 -7.63 -6.44
C THR A 151 4.26 -8.74 -5.79
N ILE A 152 3.98 -10.02 -6.07
CA ILE A 152 4.69 -11.13 -5.43
C ILE A 152 6.15 -11.11 -5.86
N ARG A 153 7.06 -11.02 -4.89
CA ARG A 153 8.47 -11.28 -5.15
C ARG A 153 8.58 -12.77 -5.45
N ARG A 154 8.83 -13.13 -6.71
CA ARG A 154 9.26 -14.51 -6.99
C ARG A 154 10.51 -14.74 -6.15
N PRO A 155 10.61 -15.86 -5.40
CA PRO A 155 11.87 -16.24 -4.81
C PRO A 155 12.88 -16.17 -5.93
N GLN A 156 13.86 -15.26 -5.81
CA GLN A 156 15.06 -15.43 -6.61
C GLN A 156 15.51 -16.81 -6.22
N SER A 157 15.42 -17.76 -7.15
CA SER A 157 15.98 -19.08 -6.93
C SER A 157 17.39 -18.81 -6.46
N LEU A 158 17.64 -18.99 -5.15
CA LEU A 158 19.01 -18.94 -4.66
C LEU A 158 19.76 -19.86 -5.61
N PRO A 159 20.88 -19.42 -6.20
CA PRO A 159 21.68 -20.31 -7.01
C PRO A 159 21.84 -21.55 -6.15
N LEU A 160 21.30 -22.68 -6.64
CA LEU A 160 21.43 -23.95 -5.94
C LEU A 160 22.93 -24.09 -5.77
N LYS A 161 23.40 -23.85 -4.55
CA LYS A 161 24.78 -24.13 -4.22
C LYS A 161 24.81 -25.64 -4.38
N THR A 162 25.34 -26.10 -5.51
CA THR A 162 25.59 -27.51 -5.74
C THR A 162 26.37 -27.94 -4.53
N VAL A 163 25.69 -28.62 -3.61
CA VAL A 163 26.36 -29.29 -2.52
C VAL A 163 27.16 -30.33 -3.27
N GLU A 164 28.46 -30.10 -3.40
CA GLU A 164 29.38 -31.15 -3.80
C GLU A 164 29.15 -32.27 -2.80
N ILE A 165 28.41 -33.29 -3.23
CA ILE A 165 28.22 -34.50 -2.45
C ILE A 165 29.63 -35.09 -2.38
N PRO A 166 30.28 -35.15 -1.21
CA PRO A 166 31.60 -35.74 -1.12
C PRO A 166 31.52 -37.16 -1.67
N ASP A 167 32.47 -37.49 -2.55
CA ASP A 167 32.57 -38.78 -3.22
C ASP A 167 32.34 -39.91 -2.20
N ALA A 168 31.37 -40.79 -2.50
CA ALA A 168 30.91 -41.85 -1.60
C ALA A 168 32.06 -42.80 -1.17
N ARG A 169 33.20 -42.75 -1.85
CA ARG A 169 34.42 -43.48 -1.52
C ARG A 169 35.10 -43.04 -0.22
N ASN A 170 34.81 -41.83 0.27
CA ASN A 170 35.35 -41.31 1.54
C ASN A 170 34.31 -41.22 2.67
N MET A 171 33.10 -41.76 2.48
CA MET A 171 32.11 -41.81 3.53
C MET A 171 32.42 -42.94 4.51
N VAL A 172 33.15 -42.63 5.57
CA VAL A 172 33.16 -43.46 6.79
C VAL A 172 31.73 -43.47 7.31
N ALA A 173 31.08 -44.63 7.25
CA ALA A 173 29.72 -44.80 7.73
C ALA A 173 29.62 -44.27 9.18
N PRO A 174 28.82 -43.23 9.44
CA PRO A 174 28.56 -42.83 10.81
C PRO A 174 27.92 -44.02 11.51
N ARG A 175 28.53 -44.46 12.62
CA ARG A 175 27.92 -45.43 13.53
C ARG A 175 26.69 -44.76 14.13
N TYR A 176 25.56 -44.84 13.43
CA TYR A 176 24.27 -44.56 13.99
C TYR A 176 24.02 -45.62 15.06
N GLY A 177 24.20 -45.22 16.32
CA GLY A 177 23.66 -45.97 17.45
C GLY A 177 22.17 -46.16 17.19
N LYS A 178 21.71 -47.40 17.33
CA LYS A 178 20.29 -47.79 17.21
C LYS A 178 19.45 -46.90 18.14
N GLN A 179 18.89 -45.82 17.61
CA GLN A 179 17.81 -45.09 18.26
C GLN A 179 16.52 -45.78 17.87
N THR A 180 16.00 -46.55 18.81
CA THR A 180 14.67 -47.16 18.75
C THR A 180 13.65 -46.02 18.81
N PHE A 181 13.11 -45.62 17.66
CA PHE A 181 11.97 -44.69 17.64
C PHE A 181 10.73 -45.44 18.11
N ALA A 182 10.21 -45.04 19.27
CA ALA A 182 8.89 -45.47 19.71
C ALA A 182 7.84 -44.92 18.72
N PRO A 183 6.84 -45.73 18.32
CA PRO A 183 5.81 -45.29 17.40
C PRO A 183 5.02 -44.13 18.01
N HIS A 184 4.99 -43.00 17.32
CA HIS A 184 4.14 -41.87 17.68
C HIS A 184 2.67 -42.27 17.61
N PRO A 185 1.86 -42.01 18.65
CA PRO A 185 0.43 -42.29 18.61
C PRO A 185 -0.26 -41.39 17.58
N LEU A 186 -1.09 -42.01 16.74
CA LEU A 186 -1.87 -41.32 15.71
C LEU A 186 -2.82 -40.29 16.34
N PRO A 187 -2.98 -39.10 15.72
CA PRO A 187 -3.92 -38.09 16.19
C PRO A 187 -5.36 -38.63 16.09
N ARG A 188 -6.09 -38.53 17.21
CA ARG A 188 -7.51 -38.90 17.28
C ARG A 188 -8.33 -37.98 16.38
N THR A 189 -9.13 -38.59 15.52
CA THR A 189 -10.12 -37.94 14.67
C THR A 189 -11.10 -37.14 15.54
N ILE A 190 -11.11 -35.81 15.40
CA ILE A 190 -12.10 -34.94 16.02
C ILE A 190 -13.32 -34.94 15.10
N THR A 191 -14.37 -35.65 15.47
CA THR A 191 -15.69 -35.55 14.86
C THR A 191 -16.31 -34.18 15.20
N SER A 192 -16.51 -33.34 14.19
CA SER A 192 -17.20 -32.06 14.32
C SER A 192 -18.72 -32.28 14.47
N PRO A 193 -19.39 -31.69 15.49
CA PRO A 193 -20.82 -31.86 15.73
C PRO A 193 -21.73 -30.85 15.00
N TYR A 194 -21.21 -29.97 14.14
CA TYR A 194 -22.05 -28.92 13.51
C TYR A 194 -22.80 -29.40 12.25
N GLY A 195 -23.95 -30.03 12.52
CA GLY A 195 -25.27 -29.54 12.10
C GLY A 195 -25.42 -28.90 10.71
N ARG A 196 -26.03 -29.67 9.79
CA ARG A 196 -26.75 -29.18 8.61
C ARG A 196 -27.94 -28.30 9.06
N GLY A 197 -27.93 -27.02 8.69
CA GLY A 197 -29.13 -26.18 8.56
C GLY A 197 -29.20 -25.69 7.11
N ALA A 198 -30.09 -26.27 6.31
CA ALA A 198 -31.40 -25.73 5.96
C ALA A 198 -31.31 -24.65 4.86
N PHE A 199 -31.43 -25.12 3.62
CA PHE A 199 -31.82 -24.36 2.44
C PHE A 199 -33.23 -23.77 2.64
N TRP A 200 -33.42 -22.51 2.28
CA TRP A 200 -34.74 -21.97 1.92
C TRP A 200 -34.64 -21.18 0.61
N ALA A 201 -35.77 -21.21 -0.09
CA ALA A 201 -36.06 -20.80 -1.46
C ALA A 201 -36.11 -19.29 -1.67
#